data_AF-A0A952R8H4-F1
#
_entry.id   AF-A0A952R8H4-F1
#
_cell.length_a   1.000
_cell.length_b   1.000
_cell.length_c   1.000
_cell.angle_alpha   90.00
_cell.angle_beta   90.00
_cell.angle_gamma   90.00
#
_symmetry.space_group_name_H-M   'P 1'
#
loop_
_entity.id
_entity.type
_entity.pdbx_description
1 polymer ?
#
loop_
_entity_poly.entity_id
_entity_poly.type
_entity_poly.pdbx_seq_one_letter_code
_entity_poly.pdbx_strand_id
1 'polypeptide(L)'
;MNALTSDRVLCAAVERWLQIAIESCLNIANHRIAARGWTPPTTGREAFLVLAAHDELDPELARRLGRAVGLRDVLVHDYASIDLERLAAVVAQDLDDLRAFAQHAARWVAP
;
A
#
# COMPACT_ATOMS: atom_id res chain seq x y z
N MET A 1 -15.89 -18.89 -12.53
CA MET A 1 -16.33 -17.64 -11.88
C MET A 1 -15.76 -17.63 -10.48
N ASN A 2 -14.83 -16.72 -10.19
CA ASN A 2 -14.28 -16.54 -8.84
C ASN A 2 -15.33 -15.78 -7.99
N ALA A 3 -15.46 -16.06 -6.69
CA ALA A 3 -16.49 -15.48 -5.81
C ALA A 3 -16.55 -13.94 -5.89
N LEU A 4 -15.40 -13.30 -6.12
CA LEU A 4 -15.24 -11.85 -6.30
C LEU A 4 -16.00 -11.28 -7.51
N THR A 5 -16.17 -12.06 -8.58
CA THR A 5 -16.89 -11.63 -9.79
C THR A 5 -18.40 -11.82 -9.71
N SER A 6 -18.89 -12.58 -8.73
CA SER A 6 -20.32 -12.94 -8.58
C SER A 6 -21.00 -12.20 -7.43
N ASP A 7 -20.24 -11.72 -6.44
CA ASP A 7 -20.75 -10.99 -5.29
C ASP A 7 -20.16 -9.57 -5.24
N ARG A 8 -21.00 -8.58 -5.55
CA ARG A 8 -20.61 -7.16 -5.56
C ARG A 8 -20.32 -6.61 -4.16
N VAL A 9 -20.95 -7.15 -3.13
CA VAL A 9 -20.68 -6.72 -1.74
C VAL A 9 -19.31 -7.21 -1.31
N LEU A 10 -18.99 -8.46 -1.64
CA LEU A 10 -17.66 -9.03 -1.39
C LEU A 10 -16.57 -8.25 -2.14
N CYS A 11 -16.81 -7.93 -3.42
CA CYS A 11 -15.88 -7.13 -4.23
C CYS A 11 -15.60 -5.77 -3.60
N ALA A 12 -16.65 -5.02 -3.26
CA ALA A 12 -16.53 -3.72 -2.61
C ALA A 12 -15.82 -3.79 -1.24
N ALA A 13 -16.08 -4.84 -0.46
CA ALA A 13 -15.40 -5.05 0.82
C ALA A 13 -13.89 -5.28 0.63
N VAL A 14 -13.51 -6.11 -0.34
CA VAL A 14 -12.10 -6.40 -0.65
C VAL A 14 -11.36 -5.16 -1.14
N GLU A 15 -11.96 -4.38 -2.05
CA GLU A 15 -11.42 -3.10 -2.51
C GLU A 15 -11.18 -2.15 -1.34
N ARG A 16 -12.17 -2.02 -0.47
CA ARG A 16 -12.09 -1.13 0.69
C ARG A 16 -11.01 -1.57 1.66
N TRP A 17 -10.87 -2.87 1.93
CA TRP A 17 -9.84 -3.38 2.83
C TRP A 17 -8.43 -3.20 2.25
N LEU A 18 -8.26 -3.43 0.95
CA LEU A 18 -6.98 -3.17 0.27
C LEU A 18 -6.61 -1.68 0.34
N GLN A 19 -7.58 -0.80 0.09
CA GLN A 19 -7.39 0.65 0.22
C GLN A 19 -6.92 1.01 1.64
N ILE A 20 -7.64 0.56 2.67
CA ILE A 20 -7.32 0.85 4.08
C ILE A 20 -5.91 0.33 4.44
N ALA A 21 -5.55 -0.86 3.97
CA ALA A 21 -4.23 -1.43 4.26
C ALA A 21 -3.08 -0.59 3.66
N ILE A 22 -3.24 -0.16 2.41
CA ILE A 22 -2.25 0.71 1.74
C ILE A 22 -2.18 2.08 2.41
N GLU A 23 -3.32 2.70 2.74
CA GLU A 23 -3.36 3.99 3.46
C GLU A 23 -2.69 3.89 4.83
N SER A 24 -2.92 2.78 5.54
CA SER A 24 -2.30 2.54 6.84
C SER A 24 -0.77 2.46 6.72
N CYS A 25 -0.25 1.75 5.72
CA CYS A 25 1.19 1.70 5.46
C CYS A 25 1.76 3.09 5.14
N LEU A 26 1.07 3.86 4.30
CA LEU A 26 1.48 5.22 3.94
C LEU A 26 1.48 6.17 5.15
N ASN A 27 0.45 6.10 6.00
CA ASN A 27 0.35 6.91 7.21
C ASN A 27 1.50 6.60 8.18
N ILE A 28 1.82 5.32 8.35
CA ILE A 28 2.96 4.89 9.18
C ILE A 28 4.29 5.41 8.60
N ALA A 29 4.48 5.32 7.28
CA ALA A 29 5.67 5.86 6.62
C ALA A 29 5.81 7.37 6.83
N ASN A 30 4.73 8.15 6.60
CA ASN A 30 4.73 9.59 6.81
C ASN A 30 4.99 9.97 8.28
N HIS A 31 4.37 9.23 9.22
CA HIS A 31 4.63 9.43 10.64
C HIS A 31 6.10 9.19 10.99
N ARG A 32 6.72 8.15 10.42
CA ARG A 32 8.13 7.84 10.62
C ARG A 32 9.04 8.93 10.08
N ILE A 33 8.79 9.41 8.86
CA ILE A 33 9.54 10.52 8.24
C ILE A 33 9.46 11.77 9.11
N ALA A 34 8.26 12.11 9.58
CA ALA A 34 8.05 13.27 10.45
C ALA A 34 8.77 13.11 11.80
N ALA A 35 8.70 11.93 12.42
CA ALA A 35 9.37 11.64 13.70
C ALA A 35 10.91 11.76 13.60
N ARG A 36 11.48 11.54 12.41
CA ARG A 36 12.92 11.69 12.15
C ARG A 36 13.34 13.10 11.72
N GLY A 37 12.39 14.01 11.49
CA GLY A 37 12.66 15.37 11.02
C GLY A 37 13.19 15.44 9.58
N TRP A 38 12.91 14.42 8.76
CA TRP A 38 13.32 14.40 7.36
C TRP A 38 12.43 15.26 6.48
N THR A 39 12.92 15.60 5.28
CA THR A 39 12.12 16.30 4.29
C THR A 39 10.88 15.49 3.93
N PRO A 40 9.66 16.06 4.05
CA PRO A 40 8.45 15.34 3.73
C PRO A 40 8.37 15.03 2.22
N PRO A 41 7.78 13.89 1.84
CA PRO A 41 7.57 13.55 0.44
C PRO A 41 6.53 14.48 -0.20
N THR A 42 6.63 14.70 -1.51
CA THR A 42 5.65 15.52 -2.25
C THR A 42 4.45 14.68 -2.71
N THR A 43 4.60 13.36 -2.77
CA THR A 43 3.54 12.41 -3.13
C THR A 43 3.50 11.20 -2.20
N GLY A 44 2.37 10.50 -2.15
CA GLY A 44 2.26 9.27 -1.35
C GLY A 44 3.24 8.17 -1.79
N ARG A 45 3.60 8.12 -3.08
CA ARG A 45 4.57 7.13 -3.60
C ARG A 45 5.98 7.43 -3.11
N GLU A 46 6.33 8.71 -3.01
CA GLU A 46 7.64 9.16 -2.55
C GLU A 46 7.87 8.87 -1.06
N ALA A 47 6.83 8.75 -0.23
CA ALA A 47 6.99 8.46 1.18
C ALA A 47 7.86 7.21 1.42
N PHE A 48 7.60 6.12 0.68
CA PHE A 48 8.41 4.91 0.80
C PHE A 48 9.84 5.08 0.25
N LEU A 49 10.01 5.91 -0.78
CA LEU A 49 11.34 6.21 -1.33
C LEU A 49 12.19 7.04 -0.36
N VAL A 50 11.57 7.95 0.40
CA VAL A 50 12.26 8.69 1.46
C VAL A 50 12.76 7.72 2.54
N LEU A 51 11.94 6.76 2.97
CA LEU A 51 12.40 5.73 3.92
C LEU A 51 13.59 4.93 3.39
N ALA A 52 13.56 4.55 2.10
CA ALA A 52 14.66 3.83 1.48
C ALA A 52 15.94 4.66 1.33
N ALA A 53 15.81 5.96 1.03
CA ALA A 53 16.95 6.87 0.95
C ALA A 53 17.68 7.07 2.29
N HIS A 54 17.02 6.75 3.40
CA HIS A 54 17.57 6.76 4.75
C HIS A 54 17.85 5.35 5.31
N ASP A 55 17.93 4.34 4.44
CA ASP A 55 18.22 2.93 4.79
C ASP A 55 17.21 2.31 5.79
N GLU A 56 16.02 2.90 5.93
CA GLU A 56 14.94 2.42 6.80
C GLU A 56 13.95 1.50 6.08
N LEU A 57 14.14 1.27 4.79
CA LEU A 57 13.35 0.34 4.00
C LEU A 57 14.16 -0.15 2.81
N ASP A 58 14.00 -1.43 2.45
CA ASP A 58 14.61 -1.95 1.23
C ASP A 58 14.14 -1.15 -0.01
N PRO A 59 15.05 -0.67 -0.88
CA PRO A 59 14.68 0.16 -2.02
C PRO A 59 13.74 -0.52 -3.00
N GLU A 60 13.83 -1.84 -3.17
CA GLU A 60 12.94 -2.54 -4.08
C GLU A 60 11.54 -2.65 -3.48
N LEU A 61 11.42 -3.03 -2.21
CA LEU A 61 10.15 -3.00 -1.47
C LEU A 61 9.51 -1.60 -1.50
N ALA A 62 10.29 -0.54 -1.31
CA ALA A 62 9.80 0.84 -1.39
C ALA A 62 9.16 1.16 -2.75
N ARG A 63 9.79 0.73 -3.85
CA ARG A 63 9.22 0.91 -5.20
C ARG A 63 7.93 0.12 -5.39
N ARG A 64 7.85 -1.12 -4.85
CA ARG A 64 6.63 -1.93 -4.96
C ARG A 64 5.47 -1.33 -4.17
N LEU A 65 5.73 -0.83 -2.96
CA LEU A 65 4.74 -0.11 -2.15
C LEU A 65 4.31 1.20 -2.82
N GLY A 66 5.22 1.92 -3.47
CA GLY A 66 4.88 3.07 -4.31
C GLY A 66 3.91 2.71 -5.46
N ARG A 67 4.04 1.52 -6.07
CA ARG A 67 3.06 1.02 -7.05
C ARG A 67 1.71 0.69 -6.40
N ALA A 68 1.71 0.11 -5.20
CA ALA A 68 0.49 -0.16 -4.44
C ALA A 68 -0.29 1.13 -4.12
N VAL A 69 0.39 2.22 -3.77
CA VAL A 69 -0.23 3.55 -3.63
C VAL A 69 -0.92 3.99 -4.93
N GLY A 70 -0.29 3.74 -6.08
CA GLY A 70 -0.91 4.01 -7.38
C GLY A 70 -2.17 3.16 -7.65
N LEU A 71 -2.15 1.89 -7.26
CA LEU A 71 -3.35 1.03 -7.33
C LEU A 71 -4.48 1.59 -6.46
N ARG A 72 -4.16 2.07 -5.24
CA ARG A 72 -5.14 2.77 -4.39
C ARG A 72 -5.74 3.99 -5.09
N ASP A 73 -4.91 4.81 -5.74
CA ASP A 73 -5.39 6.01 -6.44
C ASP A 73 -6.41 5.64 -7.53
N VAL A 74 -6.16 4.56 -8.28
CA VAL A 74 -7.05 4.03 -9.31
C VAL A 74 -8.35 3.48 -8.71
N LEU A 75 -8.26 2.69 -7.62
CA LEU A 75 -9.42 2.15 -6.90
C LEU A 75 -10.40 3.24 -6.44
N VAL A 76 -9.90 4.41 -6.07
CA VAL A 76 -10.71 5.51 -5.55
C VAL A 76 -11.24 6.44 -6.64
N HIS A 77 -10.42 6.76 -7.66
CA HIS A 77 -10.74 7.83 -8.61
C HIS A 77 -11.17 7.35 -10.00
N ASP A 78 -10.82 6.11 -10.38
CA ASP A 78 -11.05 5.58 -11.72
C ASP A 78 -11.72 4.19 -11.67
N TYR A 79 -12.62 4.01 -10.71
CA TYR A 79 -13.26 2.73 -10.43
C TYR A 79 -13.97 2.11 -11.64
N ALA A 80 -14.49 2.95 -12.53
CA ALA A 80 -15.22 2.53 -13.72
C ALA A 80 -14.35 1.79 -14.77
N SER A 81 -13.02 1.87 -14.67
CA SER A 81 -12.08 1.24 -15.61
C SER A 81 -11.37 0.01 -15.04
N ILE A 82 -11.72 -0.43 -13.83
CA ILE A 82 -11.00 -1.51 -13.13
C ILE A 82 -11.45 -2.88 -13.64
N ASP A 83 -10.47 -3.63 -14.13
CA ASP A 83 -10.61 -5.06 -14.41
C ASP A 83 -10.62 -5.84 -13.08
N LEU A 84 -11.81 -6.30 -12.68
CA LEU A 84 -12.04 -7.04 -11.44
C LEU A 84 -11.29 -8.37 -11.40
N GLU A 85 -11.02 -9.01 -12.53
CA GLU A 85 -10.22 -10.24 -12.57
C GLU A 85 -8.76 -9.93 -12.24
N ARG A 86 -8.25 -8.80 -12.74
CA ARG A 86 -6.90 -8.34 -12.41
C ARG A 86 -6.77 -7.91 -10.96
N LEU A 87 -7.77 -7.23 -10.40
CA LEU A 87 -7.80 -6.89 -8.98
C LEU A 87 -7.85 -8.15 -8.11
N ALA A 88 -8.71 -9.10 -8.46
CA ALA A 88 -8.80 -10.39 -7.79
C ALA A 88 -7.47 -11.15 -7.83
N ALA A 89 -6.74 -11.11 -8.95
CA ALA A 89 -5.42 -11.70 -9.06
C ALA A 89 -4.41 -11.03 -8.13
N VAL A 90 -4.36 -9.68 -8.07
CA VAL A 90 -3.46 -8.95 -7.17
C VAL A 90 -3.74 -9.28 -5.71
N VAL A 91 -5.01 -9.22 -5.29
CA VAL A 91 -5.39 -9.51 -3.90
C VAL A 91 -5.14 -10.97 -3.54
N ALA A 92 -5.41 -11.91 -4.46
CA ALA A 92 -5.25 -13.34 -4.21
C ALA A 92 -3.79 -13.80 -4.24
N GLN A 93 -2.92 -13.11 -4.99
CA GLN A 93 -1.55 -13.57 -5.21
C GLN A 93 -0.51 -12.86 -4.36
N ASP A 94 -0.73 -11.62 -3.90
CA ASP A 94 0.37 -10.92 -3.21
C ASP A 94 -0.08 -9.75 -2.31
N LEU A 95 -0.14 -10.00 -1.00
CA LEU A 95 -0.16 -8.97 0.05
C LEU A 95 1.17 -8.93 0.82
N ASP A 96 2.20 -9.63 0.33
CA ASP A 96 3.43 -9.82 1.08
C ASP A 96 4.23 -8.54 1.20
N ASP A 97 4.13 -7.63 0.23
CA ASP A 97 4.73 -6.30 0.35
C ASP A 97 4.16 -5.50 1.53
N LEU A 98 2.84 -5.53 1.74
CA LEU A 98 2.19 -4.85 2.86
C LEU A 98 2.59 -5.51 4.20
N ARG A 99 2.69 -6.84 4.24
CA ARG A 99 3.16 -7.57 5.42
C ARG A 99 4.64 -7.29 5.71
N ALA A 100 5.48 -7.28 4.69
CA ALA A 100 6.90 -6.98 4.81
C ALA A 100 7.12 -5.57 5.33
N PHE A 101 6.34 -4.59 4.83
CA PHE A 101 6.34 -3.23 5.39
C PHE A 101 5.93 -3.23 6.86
N ALA A 102 4.82 -3.88 7.22
CA ALA A 102 4.35 -3.93 8.61
C ALA A 102 5.39 -4.55 9.56
N GLN A 103 6.08 -5.61 9.13
CA GLN A 103 7.19 -6.21 9.89
C GLN A 103 8.37 -5.26 10.06
N HIS A 104 8.69 -4.47 9.03
CA HIS A 104 9.73 -3.45 9.11
C HIS A 104 9.33 -2.33 10.08
N ALA A 105 8.11 -1.81 9.92
CA ALA A 105 7.57 -0.74 10.74
C ALA A 105 7.42 -1.11 12.23
N ALA A 106 7.11 -2.38 12.53
CA ALA A 106 7.04 -2.87 13.90
C ALA A 106 8.35 -2.68 14.68
N ARG A 107 9.51 -2.68 13.99
CA ARG A 107 10.82 -2.43 14.61
C ARG A 107 11.00 -0.99 15.07
N TRP A 108 10.22 -0.05 14.56
CA TRP A 108 10.29 1.36 14.96
C TRP A 108 9.58 1.64 16.28
N VAL A 109 8.73 0.73 16.73
CA VAL A 109 7.94 0.83 17.98
C VAL A 109 8.62 0.08 19.13
N ALA A 110 9.64 -0.74 18.83
CA ALA A 110 10.43 -1.41 19.85
C ALA A 110 11.24 -0.39 20.68
N PRO A 111 11.31 -0.56 22.02
CA PRO A 111 11.99 0.36 22.93
C PRO A 111 13.50 0.43 22.74
#